data_AF-A0A1U7IMU2-F1
#
_entry.id   AF-A0A1U7IMU2-F1
#
_cell.length_a   1.000
_cell.length_b   1.000
_cell.length_c   1.000
_cell.angle_alpha   90.00
_cell.angle_beta   90.00
_cell.angle_gamma   90.00
#
_symmetry.space_group_name_H-M   'P 1'
#
loop_
_entity.id
_entity.type
_entity.pdbx_description
1 polymer ?
#
loop_
_entity_poly.entity_id
_entity_poly.type
_entity_poly.pdbx_seq_one_letter_code
_entity_poly.pdbx_strand_id
1 'polypeptide(L)'
;MSLATKPLSNYIAVVFDFDDTLVPDTVDHLLESLSIDHQEFRQQQIQPLVNQGWDNIMARFYALIAEAWSRELGISESQRVVNLAPAEYEEDSELMRSLTLAVESMCKQISLAQLSVGE
;
A
#
# COMPACT_ATOMS: atom_id res chain seq x y z
N MET A 1 4.23 -18.24 42.02
CA MET A 1 3.70 -17.19 41.11
C MET A 1 3.06 -17.91 39.94
N SER A 2 1.72 -17.95 39.86
CA SER A 2 1.00 -18.70 38.83
C SER A 2 0.74 -17.83 37.60
N LEU A 3 1.17 -18.32 36.44
CA LEU A 3 0.54 -18.12 35.13
C LEU A 3 0.08 -16.68 34.86
N ALA A 4 1.04 -15.75 34.71
CA ALA A 4 0.77 -14.51 34.02
C ALA A 4 0.41 -14.85 32.57
N THR A 5 -0.85 -14.60 32.23
CA THR A 5 -1.51 -14.69 30.93
C THR A 5 -0.59 -14.30 29.76
N LYS A 6 0.06 -15.28 29.12
CA LYS A 6 0.38 -15.18 27.70
C LYS A 6 -0.88 -15.61 26.95
N PRO A 7 -1.53 -14.76 26.14
CA PRO A 7 -2.52 -15.26 25.21
C PRO A 7 -1.78 -16.18 24.24
N LEU A 8 -2.09 -17.47 24.29
CA LEU A 8 -1.67 -18.51 23.34
C LEU A 8 -2.42 -18.38 21.99
N SER A 9 -2.81 -17.16 21.61
CA SER A 9 -3.59 -16.91 20.41
C SER A 9 -2.68 -16.42 19.30
N ASN A 10 -2.63 -17.16 18.21
CA ASN A 10 -1.97 -16.71 16.99
C ASN A 10 -2.86 -15.62 16.37
N TYR A 11 -2.40 -14.37 16.39
CA TYR A 11 -3.07 -13.27 15.71
C TYR A 11 -2.37 -12.99 14.38
N ILE A 12 -3.14 -12.96 13.29
CA ILE A 12 -2.69 -12.44 12.00
C ILE A 12 -3.24 -11.02 11.87
N ALA A 13 -2.36 -10.03 11.85
CA ALA A 13 -2.73 -8.64 11.58
C ALA A 13 -2.55 -8.38 10.08
N VAL A 14 -3.59 -7.85 9.44
CA VAL A 14 -3.52 -7.29 8.09
C VAL A 14 -3.41 -5.77 8.25
N VAL A 15 -2.28 -5.20 7.83
CA VAL A 15 -2.00 -3.77 7.96
C VAL A 15 -1.85 -3.18 6.57
N PHE A 16 -2.58 -2.10 6.31
CA PHE A 16 -2.42 -1.29 5.12
C PHE A 16 -1.55 -0.11 5.47
N ASP A 17 -0.36 -0.04 4.86
CA ASP A 17 0.61 1.03 5.06
C ASP A 17 0.34 2.16 4.07
N PHE A 18 0.00 3.34 4.58
CA PHE A 18 -0.30 4.52 3.76
C PHE A 18 0.60 5.71 4.10
N ASP A 19 1.44 5.60 5.13
CA ASP A 19 2.31 6.65 5.66
C ASP A 19 3.80 6.33 5.53
N ASP A 20 4.13 5.40 4.62
CA ASP A 20 5.48 4.99 4.26
C ASP A 20 6.26 4.37 5.45
N THR A 21 5.56 3.70 6.37
CA THR A 21 6.17 3.20 7.62
C THR A 21 6.61 1.75 7.58
N LEU A 22 6.01 0.91 6.73
CA LEU A 22 6.19 -0.55 6.73
C LEU A 22 6.69 -1.11 5.40
N VAL A 23 6.43 -0.45 4.27
CA VAL A 23 6.83 -0.88 2.93
C VAL A 23 7.51 0.25 2.14
N PRO A 24 8.35 -0.10 1.14
CA PRO A 24 8.96 0.88 0.25
C PRO A 24 7.92 1.77 -0.43
N ASP A 25 8.22 3.06 -0.60
CA ASP A 25 7.29 4.02 -1.17
C ASP A 25 6.95 3.66 -2.64
N THR A 26 5.68 3.33 -2.86
CA THR A 26 5.15 2.96 -4.18
C THR A 26 4.99 4.17 -5.10
N VAL A 27 4.90 5.38 -4.54
CA VAL A 27 4.86 6.63 -5.30
C VAL A 27 6.22 6.90 -5.95
N ASP A 28 7.33 6.62 -5.27
CA ASP A 28 8.66 6.75 -5.88
C ASP A 28 8.79 5.85 -7.11
N HIS A 29 8.38 4.59 -6.98
CA HIS A 29 8.41 3.63 -8.08
C HIS A 29 7.51 4.06 -9.25
N LEU A 30 6.33 4.63 -8.95
CA LEU A 30 5.45 5.21 -9.97
C LEU A 30 6.13 6.36 -10.70
N LEU A 31 6.72 7.31 -9.98
CA LEU A 31 7.41 8.47 -10.56
C LEU A 31 8.57 8.04 -11.44
N GLU A 32 9.38 7.09 -10.98
CA GLU A 32 10.49 6.51 -11.75
C GLU A 32 10.00 5.85 -13.06
N SER A 33 8.90 5.08 -13.01
CA SER A 33 8.31 4.47 -14.20
C SER A 33 7.85 5.49 -15.25
N LEU A 34 7.54 6.71 -14.81
CA LEU A 34 7.16 7.84 -15.64
C LEU A 34 8.36 8.73 -16.03
N SER A 35 9.59 8.30 -15.73
CA SER A 35 10.85 9.05 -15.93
C SER A 35 10.86 10.39 -15.20
N ILE A 36 10.22 10.46 -14.03
CA ILE A 36 10.25 11.62 -13.13
C ILE A 36 11.24 11.33 -12.00
N ASP A 37 12.13 12.29 -11.72
CA ASP A 37 12.98 12.21 -10.53
C ASP A 37 12.13 12.41 -9.27
N HIS A 38 12.03 11.36 -8.46
CA HIS A 38 11.16 11.35 -7.29
C HIS A 38 11.65 12.30 -6.18
N GLN A 39 12.95 12.53 -6.05
CA GLN A 39 13.51 13.45 -5.06
C GLN A 39 13.19 14.90 -5.44
N GLU A 40 13.41 15.24 -6.70
CA GLU A 40 13.09 16.56 -7.24
C GLU A 40 11.59 16.84 -7.14
N PHE A 41 10.75 15.86 -7.49
CA PHE A 41 9.29 15.98 -7.39
C PHE A 41 8.84 16.25 -5.95
N ARG A 42 9.38 15.52 -4.97
CA ARG A 42 9.07 15.75 -3.54
C ARG A 42 9.48 17.16 -3.11
N GLN A 43 10.68 17.61 -3.46
CA GLN A 43 11.18 18.91 -3.04
C GLN A 43 10.43 20.08 -3.69
N GLN A 44 10.08 19.96 -4.97
CA GLN A 44 9.53 21.08 -5.74
C GLN A 44 8.00 21.11 -5.75
N GLN A 45 7.33 19.96 -5.69
CA GLN A 45 5.88 19.88 -5.81
C GLN A 45 5.19 19.57 -4.48
N ILE A 46 5.76 18.68 -3.65
CA ILE A 46 5.12 18.23 -2.40
C ILE A 46 5.51 19.11 -1.20
N GLN A 47 6.81 19.33 -0.97
CA GLN A 47 7.32 20.06 0.19
C GLN A 47 6.77 21.49 0.32
N PRO A 48 6.54 22.26 -0.76
CA PRO A 48 5.94 23.58 -0.63
C PRO A 48 4.50 23.54 -0.09
N LEU A 49 3.71 22.53 -0.43
CA LEU A 49 2.35 22.34 0.10
C LEU A 49 2.40 21.98 1.58
N VAL A 50 3.30 21.06 1.95
CA VAL A 50 3.53 20.70 3.37
C VAL A 50 3.95 21.93 4.18
N ASN A 51 4.85 22.76 3.63
CA ASN A 51 5.27 24.01 4.28
C ASN A 51 4.13 25.04 4.42
N GLN A 52 3.08 24.94 3.60
CA GLN A 52 1.85 25.73 3.71
C GLN A 52 0.85 25.14 4.72
N GLY A 53 1.20 24.03 5.38
CA GLY A 53 0.39 23.39 6.42
C GLY A 53 -0.49 22.25 5.91
N TRP A 54 -0.26 21.76 4.68
CA TRP A 54 -0.97 20.58 4.20
C TRP A 54 -0.45 19.31 4.90
N ASP A 55 -1.36 18.36 5.11
CA ASP A 55 -0.99 16.99 5.47
C ASP A 55 -0.12 16.38 4.36
N ASN A 56 0.90 15.60 4.73
CA ASN A 56 1.87 15.04 3.78
C ASN A 56 1.19 14.16 2.72
N ILE A 57 0.26 13.29 3.16
CA ILE A 57 -0.44 12.36 2.27
C ILE A 57 -1.32 13.15 1.29
N MET A 58 -2.02 14.17 1.77
CA MET A 58 -2.86 15.02 0.94
C MET A 58 -2.05 15.86 -0.07
N ALA A 59 -0.91 16.42 0.37
CA ALA A 59 0.01 17.14 -0.50
C ALA A 59 0.55 16.25 -1.62
N ARG A 60 0.90 14.99 -1.28
CA ARG A 60 1.37 13.98 -2.23
C ARG A 60 0.32 13.66 -3.29
N PHE A 61 -0.91 13.32 -2.89
CA PHE A 61 -1.98 13.02 -3.85
C PHE A 61 -2.35 14.21 -4.72
N TYR A 62 -2.41 15.41 -4.15
CA TYR A 62 -2.66 16.61 -4.93
C TYR A 62 -1.57 16.84 -5.99
N ALA A 63 -0.29 16.73 -5.62
CA ALA A 63 0.83 16.90 -6.55
C ALA A 63 0.78 15.88 -7.69
N LEU A 64 0.45 14.61 -7.40
CA LEU A 64 0.29 13.57 -8.43
C LEU A 64 -0.84 13.86 -9.40
N ILE A 65 -1.99 14.32 -8.92
CA ILE A 65 -3.14 14.69 -9.77
C ILE A 65 -2.79 15.92 -10.62
N ALA A 66 -2.15 16.93 -10.03
CA ALA A 66 -1.72 18.12 -10.75
C ALA A 66 -0.71 17.79 -11.86
N GLU A 67 0.25 16.91 -11.59
CA GLU A 67 1.20 16.41 -12.58
C GLU A 67 0.48 15.60 -13.68
N ALA A 68 -0.47 14.74 -13.31
CA ALA A 68 -1.26 13.99 -14.27
C ALA A 68 -2.08 14.90 -15.20
N TRP A 69 -2.71 15.95 -14.66
CA TRP A 69 -3.44 16.94 -15.47
C TRP A 69 -2.53 17.79 -16.35
N SER A 70 -1.36 18.20 -15.83
CA SER A 70 -0.33 18.90 -16.60
C SER A 70 0.10 18.05 -17.81
N ARG A 71 0.23 16.74 -17.62
CA ARG A 71 0.51 15.78 -18.70
C ARG A 71 -0.70 15.52 -19.59
N GLU A 72 -1.93 15.45 -19.08
CA GLU A 72 -3.17 15.25 -19.87
C GLU A 72 -3.44 16.38 -20.86
N LEU A 73 -2.94 17.59 -20.61
CA LEU A 73 -2.88 18.65 -21.64
C LEU A 73 -1.97 18.27 -22.84
N GLY A 74 -1.25 17.15 -22.78
CA GLY A 74 -0.46 16.54 -23.86
C GLY A 74 -0.58 15.01 -24.02
N ILE A 75 -1.43 14.31 -23.27
CA ILE A 75 -1.62 12.84 -23.35
C ILE A 75 -2.87 12.51 -24.17
N SER A 76 -2.75 11.60 -25.15
CA SER A 76 -3.90 11.00 -25.83
C SER A 76 -4.48 9.83 -25.02
N GLU A 77 -5.77 9.52 -25.18
CA GLU A 77 -6.52 8.47 -24.44
C GLU A 77 -5.78 7.13 -24.30
N SER A 78 -4.86 6.79 -25.21
CA SER A 78 -4.13 5.53 -25.25
C SER A 78 -3.04 5.34 -24.17
N GLN A 79 -2.69 6.38 -23.40
CA GLN A 79 -1.68 6.27 -22.31
C GLN A 79 -2.31 6.30 -20.91
N ARG A 80 -3.64 6.36 -20.81
CA ARG A 80 -4.33 6.23 -19.51
C ARG A 80 -4.18 4.79 -19.04
N VAL A 81 -3.56 4.57 -17.88
CA VAL A 81 -3.57 3.27 -17.22
C VAL A 81 -5.00 3.03 -16.72
N VAL A 82 -5.83 2.44 -17.57
CA VAL A 82 -7.24 2.09 -17.29
C VAL A 82 -7.40 0.75 -16.57
N ASN A 83 -6.32 0.21 -16.01
CA ASN A 83 -6.34 -1.09 -15.30
C ASN A 83 -6.10 -0.95 -13.80
N LEU A 84 -6.66 0.10 -13.19
CA LEU A 84 -6.90 0.09 -11.76
C LEU A 84 -8.20 -0.70 -11.57
N ALA A 85 -8.07 -1.99 -11.25
CA ALA A 85 -9.21 -2.71 -10.69
C ALA A 85 -9.69 -1.90 -9.48
N PRO A 86 -10.99 -1.55 -9.41
CA PRO A 86 -11.50 -0.86 -8.23
C PRO A 86 -11.17 -1.71 -6.99
N ALA A 87 -10.85 -1.05 -5.90
CA ALA A 87 -10.68 -1.72 -4.61
C ALA A 87 -12.07 -2.19 -4.15
N GLU A 88 -12.51 -3.32 -4.69
CA GLU A 88 -13.78 -3.95 -4.38
C GLU A 88 -13.59 -4.78 -3.12
N TYR A 89 -14.18 -4.32 -2.01
CA TYR A 89 -14.15 -4.99 -0.72
C TYR A 89 -15.39 -5.86 -0.46
N GLU A 90 -16.21 -6.08 -1.50
CA GLU A 90 -17.34 -7.01 -1.44
C GLU A 90 -16.83 -8.43 -1.15
N GLU A 91 -17.63 -9.22 -0.41
CA GLU A 91 -17.22 -10.53 0.12
C GLU A 91 -16.71 -11.49 -0.98
N ASP A 92 -17.33 -11.44 -2.16
CA ASP A 92 -17.02 -12.30 -3.31
C ASP A 92 -16.00 -11.69 -4.29
N SER A 93 -15.42 -10.53 -3.97
CA SER A 93 -14.44 -9.89 -4.86
C SER A 93 -13.15 -10.71 -4.98
N GLU A 94 -12.44 -10.55 -6.09
CA GLU A 94 -11.15 -11.22 -6.29
C GLU A 94 -10.13 -10.83 -5.20
N LEU A 95 -10.16 -9.56 -4.77
CA LEU A 95 -9.33 -9.05 -3.69
C LEU A 95 -9.62 -9.76 -2.37
N MET A 96 -10.89 -9.80 -1.95
CA MET A 96 -11.29 -10.43 -0.68
C MET A 96 -11.04 -11.93 -0.68
N ARG A 97 -11.26 -12.59 -1.83
CA ARG A 97 -10.96 -14.01 -2.01
C ARG A 97 -9.47 -14.29 -1.92
N SER A 98 -8.64 -13.46 -2.55
CA SER A 98 -7.19 -13.61 -2.52
C SER A 98 -6.62 -13.40 -1.11
N LEU A 99 -7.10 -12.37 -0.40
CA LEU A 99 -6.73 -12.13 1.00
C LEU A 99 -7.14 -13.28 1.91
N THR A 100 -8.36 -13.80 1.76
CA THR A 100 -8.85 -14.95 2.53
C THR A 100 -7.96 -16.18 2.32
N LEU A 101 -7.66 -16.51 1.06
CA LEU A 101 -6.80 -17.65 0.74
C LEU A 101 -5.38 -17.49 1.30
N ALA A 102 -4.81 -16.28 1.26
CA ALA A 102 -3.50 -15.99 1.82
C ALA A 102 -3.48 -16.18 3.34
N VAL A 103 -4.47 -15.64 4.06
CA VAL A 103 -4.62 -15.80 5.51
C VAL A 103 -4.81 -17.27 5.88
N GLU A 104 -5.67 -18.00 5.18
CA GLU A 104 -5.86 -19.44 5.40
C GLU A 104 -4.57 -20.23 5.19
N SER A 105 -3.79 -19.89 4.16
CA SER A 105 -2.49 -20.52 3.88
C SER A 105 -1.52 -20.29 5.05
N MET A 106 -1.42 -19.05 5.54
CA MET A 106 -0.59 -18.71 6.69
C MET A 106 -1.01 -19.49 7.95
N CYS A 107 -2.32 -19.58 8.23
CA CYS A 107 -2.84 -20.37 9.33
C CYS A 107 -2.41 -21.84 9.24
N LYS A 108 -2.55 -22.45 8.06
CA LYS A 108 -2.15 -23.86 7.82
C LYS A 108 -0.65 -24.06 8.00
N GLN A 109 0.18 -23.14 7.52
CA GLN A 109 1.63 -23.19 7.71
C GLN A 109 2.04 -23.10 9.18
N ILE A 110 1.42 -22.20 9.95
CA ILE A 110 1.66 -22.09 11.41
C ILE A 110 1.27 -23.38 12.12
N SER A 111 0.10 -23.96 11.79
CA SER A 111 -0.34 -25.23 12.38
C SER A 111 0.62 -26.38 12.07
N LEU A 112 1.10 -26.49 10.82
CA LEU A 112 2.09 -27.50 10.44
C LEU A 112 3.41 -27.32 11.20
N ALA A 113 3.91 -26.08 11.33
CA ALA A 113 5.13 -25.79 12.07
C ALA A 113 5.01 -26.20 13.55
N GLN A 114 3.86 -25.95 14.19
CA GLN A 114 3.62 -26.36 15.58
C GLN A 114 3.64 -27.88 15.78
N LEU A 115 3.18 -28.66 14.79
CA LEU A 115 3.22 -30.12 14.84
C LEU A 115 4.65 -30.68 14.67
N SER A 116 5.49 -30.00 13.89
CA SER A 116 6.88 -30.44 13.63
C SER A 116 7.86 -30.23 14.80
N VAL A 117 7.51 -29.42 15.80
CA VAL A 117 8.37 -29.15 16.98
C VAL A 117 8.36 -30.32 17.98
N GLY A 118 7.54 -31.35 17.76
CA GLY A 118 7.42 -32.54 18.62
C GLY A 118 8.14 -33.81 18.14
N GLU A 119 8.87 -33.76 17.02
CA GLU A 119 9.74 -34.83 16.51
C GLU A 119 11.22 -34.55 16.81
#